data_AF-A3IMM7-F1
#
_entry.id   AF-A3IMM7-F1
#
_cell.length_a   1.000
_cell.length_b   1.000
_cell.length_c   1.000
_cell.angle_alpha   90.00
_cell.angle_beta   90.00
_cell.angle_gamma   90.00
#
_symmetry.space_group_name_H-M   'P 1'
#
loop_
_entity.id
_entity.type
_entity.pdbx_description
1 polymer ?
#
loop_
_entity_poly.entity_id
_entity_poly.type
_entity_poly.pdbx_seq_one_letter_code
_entity_poly.pdbx_strand_id
1 'polypeptide(L)'
;LDQAQKTIKDFQDSDRIERTYDSSRSSVASRPNLSWKSSCGSPNNGEKVWWAVKTDGSNLNLVKRNYCGDAMIYSRGETQVASFTSKSEAESFAKMLNAHSGEPFWIRESIRR
;
A
#
# COMPACT_ATOMS: atom_id res chain seq x y z
N LEU A 1 -46.47 45.37 9.23
CA LEU A 1 -45.10 45.28 9.75
C LEU A 1 -44.99 43.94 10.47
N ASP A 2 -44.49 42.91 9.79
CA ASP A 2 -43.22 42.26 10.12
C ASP A 2 -43.02 41.00 9.27
N GLN A 3 -41.86 40.94 8.63
CA GLN A 3 -41.06 39.76 8.23
C GLN A 3 -41.76 38.64 7.43
N ALA A 4 -41.61 38.54 6.10
CA ALA A 4 -40.41 38.26 5.28
C ALA A 4 -39.80 36.86 5.49
N GLN A 5 -39.48 36.24 4.34
CA GLN A 5 -38.59 35.09 4.10
C GLN A 5 -39.30 33.72 3.89
N LYS A 6 -39.88 33.47 2.71
CA LYS A 6 -39.25 32.76 1.56
C LYS A 6 -38.51 31.48 1.96
N THR A 7 -39.04 30.31 1.58
CA THR A 7 -38.23 29.26 0.95
C THR A 7 -39.10 28.47 -0.01
N ILE A 8 -38.67 28.51 -1.27
CA ILE A 8 -39.23 27.90 -2.46
C ILE A 8 -39.17 26.39 -2.27
N LYS A 9 -40.33 25.77 -2.13
CA LYS A 9 -40.50 24.33 -1.95
C LYS A 9 -41.33 23.84 -3.11
N ASP A 10 -40.74 23.75 -4.29
CA ASP A 10 -41.37 23.04 -5.39
C ASP A 10 -40.36 22.50 -6.40
N PHE A 11 -40.70 21.31 -6.91
CA PHE A 11 -40.23 20.64 -8.14
C PHE A 11 -38.89 19.91 -8.05
N GLN A 12 -38.73 18.64 -8.43
CA GLN A 12 -39.55 17.64 -9.14
C GLN A 12 -38.80 16.29 -8.94
N ASP A 13 -39.46 15.23 -8.47
CA ASP A 13 -40.13 14.23 -9.31
C ASP A 13 -39.19 13.51 -10.29
N SER A 14 -38.68 12.34 -9.90
CA SER A 14 -38.71 11.12 -10.73
C SER A 14 -37.99 9.96 -10.05
N ASP A 15 -38.79 8.91 -9.86
CA ASP A 15 -38.50 7.56 -9.39
C ASP A 15 -37.13 6.93 -9.76
N ARG A 16 -36.57 6.24 -8.76
CA ARG A 16 -36.05 4.86 -8.88
C ARG A 16 -34.69 4.63 -9.54
N ILE A 17 -33.62 4.80 -8.76
CA ILE A 17 -32.52 3.81 -8.73
C ILE A 17 -32.14 3.51 -7.28
N GLU A 18 -32.04 2.21 -7.04
CA GLU A 18 -31.64 1.48 -5.86
C GLU A 18 -30.48 2.02 -5.01
N ARG A 19 -30.70 1.88 -3.70
CA ARG A 19 -29.75 1.38 -2.68
C ARG A 19 -28.57 2.30 -2.31
N THR A 20 -28.73 2.89 -1.12
CA THR A 20 -27.71 2.98 -0.07
C THR A 20 -26.35 3.54 -0.47
N TYR A 21 -26.20 4.87 -0.43
CA TYR A 21 -24.91 5.46 -0.12
C TYR A 21 -25.06 6.89 0.44
N ASP A 22 -25.56 7.00 1.66
CA ASP A 22 -25.22 8.17 2.48
C ASP A 22 -24.84 7.69 3.88
N SER A 23 -23.57 7.34 4.00
CA SER A 23 -22.90 7.38 5.28
C SER A 23 -21.63 8.17 5.05
N SER A 24 -21.61 9.35 5.65
CA SER A 24 -20.50 10.27 5.73
C SER A 24 -19.23 9.53 6.19
N ARG A 25 -18.48 9.00 5.24
CA ARG A 25 -17.08 8.62 5.42
C ARG A 25 -16.30 9.53 4.52
N SER A 26 -15.86 10.66 5.08
CA SER A 26 -14.63 11.30 4.66
C SER A 26 -13.57 10.22 4.58
N SER A 27 -13.36 9.68 3.39
CA SER A 27 -12.23 8.82 3.05
C SER A 27 -11.01 9.73 2.98
N VAL A 28 -10.55 10.16 4.16
CA VAL A 28 -9.13 10.45 4.36
C VAL A 28 -8.46 9.15 3.91
N ALA A 29 -7.89 9.18 2.70
CA ALA A 29 -7.13 8.08 2.16
C ALA A 29 -6.06 7.75 3.20
N SER A 30 -6.36 6.78 4.06
CA SER A 30 -5.47 6.37 5.12
C SER A 30 -4.31 5.74 4.39
N ARG A 31 -3.21 6.49 4.25
CA ARG A 31 -1.98 5.97 3.67
C ARG A 31 -1.73 4.64 4.40
N PRO A 32 -1.55 3.52 3.68
CA PRO A 32 -1.33 2.25 4.34
C PRO A 32 -0.16 2.42 5.31
N ASN A 33 -0.40 2.10 6.59
CA ASN A 33 0.52 2.40 7.66
C ASN A 33 1.72 1.43 7.61
N LEU A 34 2.75 1.82 6.87
CA LEU A 34 4.06 1.17 6.87
C LEU A 34 4.81 1.59 8.12
N SER A 35 4.65 0.81 9.17
CA SER A 35 5.50 0.91 10.36
C SER A 35 6.79 0.13 10.16
N TRP A 36 7.88 0.63 10.76
CA TRP A 36 9.16 -0.07 10.78
C TRP A 36 9.02 -1.44 11.45
N LYS A 37 9.66 -2.46 10.86
CA LYS A 37 9.78 -3.82 11.42
C LYS A 37 11.22 -4.30 11.36
N SER A 38 11.60 -5.13 12.33
CA SER A 38 12.92 -5.78 12.34
C SER A 38 13.10 -6.74 11.17
N SER A 39 12.03 -7.46 10.80
CA SER A 39 11.99 -8.31 9.62
C SER A 39 10.69 -8.13 8.86
N CYS A 40 10.78 -8.13 7.53
CA CYS A 40 9.66 -8.01 6.62
C CYS A 40 9.54 -9.22 5.69
N GLY A 41 8.31 -9.62 5.39
CA GLY A 41 8.04 -10.73 4.48
C GLY A 41 7.36 -11.92 5.14
N SER A 42 7.29 -13.03 4.41
CA SER A 42 6.75 -14.29 4.92
C SER A 42 7.82 -15.02 5.77
N PRO A 43 7.40 -15.73 6.83
CA PRO A 43 8.33 -16.54 7.62
C PRO A 43 8.90 -17.68 6.77
N ASN A 44 10.14 -18.09 7.07
CA ASN A 44 10.75 -19.23 6.38
C ASN A 44 9.96 -20.51 6.66
N ASN A 45 9.23 -21.00 5.65
CA ASN A 45 8.35 -22.17 5.71
C ASN A 45 8.82 -23.33 4.81
N GLY A 46 10.05 -23.28 4.29
CA GLY A 46 10.60 -24.30 3.40
C GLY A 46 10.14 -24.20 1.94
N GLU A 47 9.40 -23.15 1.56
CA GLU A 47 9.02 -22.93 0.17
C GLU A 47 10.24 -22.74 -0.73
N LYS A 48 10.16 -23.29 -1.95
CA LYS A 48 11.23 -23.20 -2.95
C LYS A 48 11.17 -21.89 -3.73
N VAL A 49 9.97 -21.37 -3.94
CA VAL A 49 9.73 -20.15 -4.72
C VAL A 49 9.39 -19.02 -3.78
N TRP A 50 10.11 -17.91 -3.93
CA TRP A 50 9.91 -16.69 -3.18
C TRP A 50 9.82 -15.51 -4.14
N TRP A 51 9.11 -14.48 -3.72
CA TRP A 51 8.95 -13.23 -4.42
C TRP A 51 9.67 -12.15 -3.62
N ALA A 52 10.86 -11.79 -4.07
CA ALA A 52 11.68 -10.77 -3.44
C ALA A 52 11.18 -9.38 -3.83
N VAL A 53 11.00 -8.51 -2.85
CA VAL A 53 10.73 -7.08 -3.08
C VAL A 53 12.07 -6.36 -3.13
N LYS A 54 12.30 -5.62 -4.21
CA LYS A 54 13.58 -5.00 -4.55
C LYS A 54 13.43 -3.49 -4.77
N THR A 55 14.53 -2.77 -4.55
CA THR A 55 14.72 -1.36 -4.96
C THR A 55 16.20 -1.14 -5.32
N ASP A 56 16.57 0.08 -5.70
CA ASP A 56 17.96 0.44 -5.99
C ASP A 56 18.87 0.22 -4.76
N GLY A 57 20.14 -0.10 -5.00
CA GLY A 57 21.13 -0.29 -3.94
C GLY A 57 21.35 0.95 -3.08
N SER A 58 21.23 2.14 -3.65
CA SER A 58 21.36 3.42 -2.94
C SER A 58 20.28 3.61 -1.87
N ASN A 59 19.13 2.92 -1.99
CA ASN A 59 18.00 3.02 -1.08
C ASN A 59 18.12 2.14 0.19
N LEU A 60 19.20 1.40 0.37
CA LEU A 60 19.37 0.50 1.53
C LEU A 60 19.16 1.20 2.87
N ASN A 61 19.80 2.36 3.08
CA ASN A 61 19.73 3.07 4.35
C ASN A 61 18.32 3.60 4.64
N LEU A 62 17.63 4.08 3.59
CA LEU A 62 16.25 4.52 3.68
C LEU A 62 15.35 3.35 4.10
N VAL A 63 15.52 2.18 3.47
CA VAL A 63 14.72 1.00 3.78
C VAL A 63 15.00 0.47 5.20
N LYS A 64 16.27 0.30 5.58
CA LYS A 64 16.65 -0.24 6.88
C LYS A 64 16.14 0.59 8.06
N ARG A 65 16.18 1.92 7.92
CA ARG A 65 15.80 2.83 9.00
C ARG A 65 14.29 3.06 9.10
N ASN A 66 13.57 2.99 7.98
CA ASN A 66 12.17 3.40 7.94
C ASN A 66 11.18 2.24 7.77
N TYR A 67 11.59 1.11 7.18
CA TYR A 67 10.66 0.03 6.82
C TYR A 67 11.08 -1.34 7.34
N CYS A 68 12.24 -1.87 6.91
CA CYS A 68 12.61 -3.26 7.13
C CYS A 68 14.08 -3.37 7.57
N GLY A 69 14.31 -3.71 8.84
CA GLY A 69 15.65 -3.76 9.44
C GLY A 69 16.58 -4.82 8.84
N ASP A 70 16.01 -5.90 8.30
CA ASP A 70 16.71 -6.99 7.65
C ASP A 70 16.93 -6.80 6.14
N ALA A 71 16.59 -5.62 5.60
CA ALA A 71 16.89 -5.30 4.21
C ALA A 71 18.40 -5.40 3.94
N MET A 72 18.78 -5.85 2.76
CA MET A 72 20.20 -6.10 2.43
C MET A 72 20.49 -5.84 0.97
N ILE A 73 21.74 -5.47 0.66
CA ILE A 73 22.21 -5.47 -0.73
C ILE A 73 22.26 -6.92 -1.21
N TYR A 74 21.59 -7.17 -2.32
CA TYR A 74 21.61 -8.41 -3.05
C TYR A 74 22.52 -8.29 -4.27
N SER A 75 22.80 -9.41 -4.93
CA SER A 75 23.64 -9.42 -6.13
C SER A 75 23.14 -8.42 -7.18
N ARG A 76 24.09 -7.81 -7.91
CA ARG A 76 23.86 -6.75 -8.92
C ARG A 76 23.54 -5.35 -8.38
N GLY A 77 23.81 -5.09 -7.10
CA GLY A 77 23.67 -3.73 -6.54
C GLY A 77 22.22 -3.32 -6.29
N GLU A 78 21.31 -4.28 -6.17
CA GLU A 78 19.90 -4.06 -5.80
C GLU A 78 19.72 -4.26 -4.30
N THR A 79 18.88 -3.47 -3.65
CA THR A 79 18.46 -3.74 -2.26
C THR A 79 17.30 -4.72 -2.26
N GLN A 80 17.42 -5.84 -1.54
CA GLN A 80 16.30 -6.68 -1.15
C GLN A 80 15.69 -6.17 0.14
N VAL A 81 14.40 -5.85 0.11
CA VAL A 81 13.65 -5.27 1.22
C VAL A 81 12.96 -6.34 2.06
N ALA A 82 12.36 -7.32 1.40
CA ALA A 82 11.56 -8.38 1.99
C ALA A 82 11.48 -9.55 1.00
N SER A 83 10.96 -10.69 1.44
CA SER A 83 10.60 -11.80 0.55
C SER A 83 9.32 -12.46 1.01
N PHE A 84 8.43 -12.76 0.08
CA PHE A 84 7.14 -13.38 0.35
C PHE A 84 7.01 -14.71 -0.38
N THR A 85 6.26 -15.64 0.19
CA THR A 85 5.91 -16.90 -0.50
C THR A 85 4.75 -16.69 -1.48
N SER A 86 3.96 -15.63 -1.29
CA SER A 86 2.90 -15.22 -2.21
C SER A 86 3.33 -14.05 -3.10
N LYS A 87 3.08 -14.19 -4.41
CA LYS A 87 3.28 -13.11 -5.38
C LYS A 87 2.43 -11.89 -5.07
N SER A 88 1.15 -12.10 -4.71
CA SER A 88 0.21 -11.01 -4.45
C SER A 88 0.55 -10.22 -3.19
N GLU A 89 1.10 -10.88 -2.18
CA GLU A 89 1.62 -10.22 -0.98
C GLU A 89 2.83 -9.35 -1.32
N ALA A 90 3.78 -9.88 -2.11
CA ALA A 90 4.94 -9.11 -2.56
C ALA A 90 4.54 -7.89 -3.39
N GLU A 91 3.58 -8.05 -4.32
CA GLU A 91 3.07 -6.94 -5.15
C GLU A 91 2.39 -5.87 -4.31
N SER A 92 1.57 -6.30 -3.36
CA SER A 92 0.86 -5.38 -2.45
C SER A 92 1.84 -4.61 -1.60
N PHE A 93 2.87 -5.28 -1.08
CA PHE A 93 3.92 -4.65 -0.28
C PHE A 93 4.77 -3.67 -1.10
N ALA A 94 5.17 -4.03 -2.32
CA ALA A 94 5.89 -3.14 -3.21
C ALA A 94 5.08 -1.88 -3.55
N LYS A 95 3.78 -2.03 -3.87
CA LYS A 95 2.87 -0.88 -4.10
C LYS A 95 2.76 0.01 -2.88
N MET A 96 2.71 -0.58 -1.69
CA MET A 96 2.67 0.16 -0.42
C MET A 96 3.93 1.00 -0.23
N LEU A 97 5.11 0.42 -0.45
CA LEU A 97 6.40 1.11 -0.35
C LEU A 97 6.50 2.25 -1.37
N ASN A 98 6.15 1.99 -2.63
CA ASN A 98 6.09 2.99 -3.70
C ASN A 98 5.27 4.23 -3.28
N ALA A 99 4.06 4.01 -2.72
CA ALA A 99 3.17 5.08 -2.29
C ALA A 99 3.67 5.84 -1.04
N HIS A 100 4.49 5.19 -0.21
CA HIS A 100 4.93 5.76 1.06
C HIS A 100 6.26 6.51 0.94
N SER A 101 7.22 5.98 0.17
CA SER A 101 8.56 6.58 0.05
C SER A 101 8.73 7.45 -1.20
N GLY A 102 7.93 7.25 -2.25
CA GLY A 102 8.14 7.89 -3.56
C GLY A 102 9.29 7.27 -4.39
N GLU A 103 9.90 6.19 -3.90
CA GLU A 103 10.98 5.45 -4.58
C GLU A 103 10.43 4.26 -5.35
N PRO A 104 11.09 3.79 -6.44
CA PRO A 104 10.66 2.61 -7.17
C PRO A 104 10.97 1.32 -6.41
N PHE A 105 9.94 0.50 -6.23
CA PHE A 105 9.98 -0.88 -5.75
C PHE A 105 9.31 -1.81 -6.73
N TRP A 106 9.93 -2.96 -6.95
CA TRP A 106 9.43 -4.01 -7.83
C TRP A 106 9.59 -5.39 -7.19
N ILE A 107 8.93 -6.38 -7.77
CA ILE A 107 9.06 -7.77 -7.36
C ILE A 107 9.90 -8.56 -8.34
N ARG A 108 10.59 -9.58 -7.83
CA ARG A 108 11.31 -10.55 -8.66
C ARG A 108 11.15 -11.94 -8.08
N GLU A 109 10.86 -12.91 -8.93
CA GLU A 109 10.89 -14.32 -8.54
C GLU A 109 12.32 -14.71 -8.15
N SER A 110 12.43 -15.45 -7.05
CA SER A 110 13.68 -15.95 -6.48
C SER A 110 13.47 -17.39 -6.05
N ILE A 111 14.16 -18.30 -6.73
CA ILE A 111 14.14 -19.72 -6.41
C ILE A 111 15.27 -19.99 -5.43
N ARG A 112 14.94 -20.46 -4.22
CA ARG A 112 15.93 -20.97 -3.26
C ARG A 112 16.41 -22.33 -3.77
N ARG A 113 17.72 -22.45 -3.96
CA ARG A 113 18.39 -23.69 -4.37
C ARG A 113 18.69 -24.58 -3.17
#